data_AF-A0A969ASR9-F1
#
_entry.id   AF-A0A969ASR9-F1
#
_cell.length_a   1.000
_cell.length_b   1.000
_cell.length_c   1.000
_cell.angle_alpha   90.00
_cell.angle_beta   90.00
_cell.angle_gamma   90.00
#
_symmetry.space_group_name_H-M   'P 1'
#
loop_
_entity.id
_entity.type
_entity.pdbx_description
1 polymer ?
#
loop_
_entity_poly.entity_id
_entity_poly.type
_entity_poly.pdbx_seq_one_letter_code
_entity_poly.pdbx_strand_id
1 'polypeptide(L)'
;MRDSNRSPDAACVALFAEVINKRLPAALVDPEVKQQMILKSGGVLRELIRIVDLCCDRCMQELRGRIRREVFDKSPVIIDQAVLDTVLTDLQISYAEPLGQVDFELLKLIYERFKPQDVENQRFLDLLHGLYVLEYRNAVLWYDLNPIVFDLLVQEGVLA
;
A
#
# COMPACT_ATOMS: atom_id res chain seq x y z
N MET A 1 -10.20 -3.00 19.85
CA MET A 1 -8.90 -2.61 20.45
C MET A 1 -7.83 -3.30 19.64
N ARG A 2 -7.04 -2.55 18.85
CA ARG A 2 -5.88 -3.11 18.13
C ARG A 2 -4.98 -3.74 19.19
N ASP A 3 -4.85 -5.06 19.15
CA ASP A 3 -3.88 -5.74 19.98
C ASP A 3 -2.51 -5.40 19.40
N SER A 4 -1.69 -4.69 20.17
CA SER A 4 -0.33 -4.26 19.82
C SER A 4 0.58 -5.44 19.43
N ASN A 5 0.14 -6.68 19.70
CA ASN A 5 0.82 -7.93 19.34
C ASN A 5 0.30 -8.60 18.07
N ARG A 6 -0.63 -8.01 17.30
CA ARG A 6 -1.03 -8.59 16.00
C ARG A 6 0.09 -8.42 14.97
N SER A 7 0.90 -9.45 14.81
CA SER A 7 1.85 -9.55 13.71
C SER A 7 1.17 -10.01 12.42
N PRO A 8 1.64 -9.57 11.25
CA PRO A 8 1.25 -10.17 9.97
C PRO A 8 1.44 -11.69 10.00
N ASP A 9 0.52 -12.43 9.38
CA ASP A 9 0.68 -13.88 9.23
C ASP A 9 1.89 -14.17 8.33
N ALA A 10 2.92 -14.80 8.90
CA ALA A 10 4.15 -15.13 8.22
C ALA A 10 3.93 -16.00 6.98
N ALA A 11 2.94 -16.89 6.98
CA ALA A 11 2.60 -17.72 5.83
C ALA A 11 2.03 -16.88 4.68
N CYS A 12 1.19 -15.89 4.99
CA CYS A 12 0.66 -14.95 4.01
C CYS A 12 1.77 -14.06 3.44
N VAL A 13 2.67 -13.56 4.28
CA VAL A 13 3.82 -12.76 3.84
C VAL A 13 4.74 -13.57 2.92
N ALA A 14 5.04 -14.83 3.26
CA ALA A 14 5.83 -15.71 2.43
C ALA A 14 5.17 -15.98 1.06
N LEU A 15 3.86 -16.22 1.05
CA LEU A 15 3.09 -16.40 -0.20
C LEU A 15 3.18 -15.15 -1.10
N PHE A 16 3.07 -13.95 -0.52
CA PHE A 16 3.16 -12.71 -1.28
C PHE A 16 4.59 -12.50 -1.83
N ALA A 17 5.61 -12.84 -1.05
CA ALA A 17 7.00 -12.82 -1.51
C ALA A 17 7.24 -13.78 -2.67
N GLU A 18 6.64 -14.98 -2.66
CA GLU A 18 6.70 -15.92 -3.79
C GLU A 18 6.07 -15.34 -5.06
N VAL A 19 4.94 -14.62 -4.93
CA VAL A 19 4.29 -13.98 -6.07
C VAL A 19 5.21 -12.93 -6.71
N ILE A 20 5.87 -12.09 -5.89
CA ILE A 20 6.84 -11.11 -6.39
C ILE A 20 8.00 -11.82 -7.09
N ASN A 21 8.58 -12.84 -6.44
CA ASN A 21 9.75 -13.56 -6.98
C ASN A 21 9.46 -14.32 -8.29
N LYS A 22 8.19 -14.70 -8.55
CA LYS A 22 7.76 -15.30 -9.83
C LYS A 22 7.79 -14.30 -10.99
N ARG A 23 7.77 -12.99 -10.73
CA ARG A 23 7.66 -11.94 -11.75
C ARG A 23 8.88 -11.03 -11.80
N LEU A 24 9.61 -10.91 -10.69
CA LEU A 24 10.73 -9.99 -10.55
C LEU A 24 11.94 -10.73 -9.93
N PRO A 25 13.10 -10.75 -10.60
CA PRO A 25 14.32 -11.33 -10.05
C PRO A 25 14.65 -10.74 -8.67
N ALA A 26 15.01 -11.60 -7.71
CA ALA A 26 15.26 -11.17 -6.34
C ALA A 26 16.37 -10.12 -6.21
N ALA A 27 17.32 -10.08 -7.16
CA ALA A 27 18.41 -9.10 -7.18
C ALA A 27 17.97 -7.68 -7.57
N LEU A 28 16.75 -7.49 -8.08
CA LEU A 28 16.21 -6.18 -8.50
C LEU A 28 15.39 -5.49 -7.42
N VAL A 29 15.28 -6.08 -6.22
CA VAL A 29 14.50 -5.52 -5.11
C VAL A 29 15.28 -5.71 -3.83
N ASP A 30 15.43 -4.64 -3.06
CA ASP A 30 15.93 -4.75 -1.70
C ASP A 30 14.99 -5.66 -0.87
N PRO A 31 15.51 -6.67 -0.14
CA PRO A 31 14.69 -7.57 0.68
C PRO A 31 13.79 -6.85 1.70
N GLU A 32 14.27 -5.76 2.31
CA GLU A 32 13.49 -4.99 3.29
C GLU A 32 12.36 -4.23 2.60
N VAL A 33 12.65 -3.61 1.46
CA VAL A 33 11.66 -2.90 0.63
C VAL A 33 10.59 -3.88 0.14
N LYS A 34 10.97 -5.09 -0.27
CA LYS A 34 10.03 -6.15 -0.64
C LYS A 34 9.07 -6.47 0.49
N GLN A 35 9.56 -6.58 1.73
CA GLN A 35 8.71 -6.80 2.89
C GLN A 35 7.77 -5.61 3.11
N GLN A 36 8.27 -4.38 3.01
CA GLN A 36 7.44 -3.18 3.15
C GLN A 36 6.33 -3.11 2.09
N MET A 37 6.61 -3.44 0.83
CA MET A 37 5.59 -3.49 -0.24
C MET A 37 4.46 -4.46 0.12
N ILE A 38 4.80 -5.62 0.67
CA ILE A 38 3.83 -6.62 1.14
C ILE A 38 2.98 -6.06 2.27
N LEU A 39 3.60 -5.42 3.27
CA LEU A 39 2.88 -4.82 4.39
C LEU A 39 1.98 -3.67 3.95
N LYS A 40 2.46 -2.79 3.07
CA LYS A 40 1.70 -1.65 2.54
C LYS A 40 0.52 -2.07 1.67
N SER A 41 0.53 -3.26 1.10
CA SER A 41 -0.62 -3.81 0.36
C SER A 41 -1.83 -4.16 1.25
N GLY A 42 -1.67 -4.20 2.58
CA GLY A 42 -2.75 -4.59 3.50
C GLY A 42 -3.24 -6.03 3.31
N GLY A 43 -2.41 -6.91 2.74
CA GLY A 43 -2.81 -8.28 2.41
C GLY A 43 -3.70 -8.38 1.17
N VAL A 44 -3.81 -7.31 0.36
CA VAL A 44 -4.56 -7.32 -0.91
C VAL A 44 -3.59 -7.53 -2.07
N LEU A 45 -3.70 -8.69 -2.73
CA LEU A 45 -2.80 -9.05 -3.84
C LEU A 45 -2.84 -8.03 -5.00
N ARG A 46 -4.03 -7.51 -5.33
CA ARG A 46 -4.16 -6.49 -6.39
C ARG A 46 -3.40 -5.21 -6.04
N GLU A 47 -3.43 -4.80 -4.77
CA GLU A 47 -2.70 -3.61 -4.31
C GLU A 47 -1.19 -3.88 -4.28
N LEU A 48 -0.77 -5.08 -3.87
CA LEU A 48 0.63 -5.47 -3.96
C LEU A 48 1.15 -5.37 -5.41
N ILE A 49 0.41 -5.94 -6.36
CA ILE A 49 0.80 -5.90 -7.78
C ILE A 49 0.89 -4.45 -8.25
N ARG A 50 -0.07 -3.59 -7.88
CA ARG A 50 -0.05 -2.16 -8.20
C ARG A 50 1.20 -1.47 -7.66
N ILE A 51 1.55 -1.67 -6.39
CA ILE A 51 2.75 -1.08 -5.77
C ILE A 51 4.01 -1.56 -6.51
N VAL A 52 4.12 -2.87 -6.80
CA VAL A 52 5.26 -3.45 -7.51
C VAL A 52 5.39 -2.88 -8.91
N ASP A 53 4.29 -2.78 -9.66
CA ASP A 53 4.28 -2.28 -11.03
C ASP A 53 4.72 -0.81 -11.09
N LEU A 54 4.19 0.03 -10.19
CA LEU A 54 4.60 1.44 -10.08
C LEU A 54 6.08 1.60 -9.72
N CYS A 55 6.61 0.75 -8.83
CA CYS A 55 8.04 0.75 -8.52
C CYS A 55 8.89 0.34 -9.74
N CYS A 56 8.45 -0.67 -10.49
CA CYS A 56 9.11 -1.09 -11.73
C CYS A 56 9.10 0.05 -12.76
N ASP A 57 7.96 0.71 -12.96
CA ASP A 57 7.83 1.84 -13.87
C ASP A 57 8.75 3.00 -13.50
N ARG A 58 8.88 3.30 -12.21
CA ARG A 58 9.80 4.33 -11.71
C ARG A 58 11.25 3.98 -12.02
N CYS A 59 11.66 2.74 -11.76
CA CYS A 59 12.98 2.24 -12.12
C CYS A 59 13.23 2.33 -13.64
N MET A 60 12.23 1.97 -14.45
CA MET A 60 12.32 2.04 -15.92
C MET A 60 12.44 3.47 -16.43
N GLN A 61 11.74 4.42 -15.83
CA GLN A 61 11.88 5.84 -16.14
C GLN A 61 13.31 6.32 -15.85
N GLU A 62 13.88 5.93 -14.71
CA GLU A 62 15.25 6.27 -14.36
C GLU A 62 16.25 5.68 -15.36
N LEU A 63 16.11 4.38 -15.67
CA LEU A 63 16.98 3.68 -16.62
C LEU A 63 16.94 4.34 -18.00
N ARG A 64 15.76 4.66 -18.52
CA ARG A 64 15.60 5.41 -19.78
C ARG A 64 16.28 6.78 -19.70
N GLY A 65 16.17 7.46 -18.57
CA GLY A 65 16.82 8.76 -18.33
C GLY A 65 18.36 8.66 -18.25
N ARG A 66 18.91 7.56 -17.74
CA ARG A 66 20.36 7.29 -17.73
C ARG A 66 20.88 7.01 -19.14
N ILE A 67 20.17 6.17 -19.91
CA ILE A 67 20.49 5.85 -21.30
C ILE A 67 20.51 7.11 -22.16
N ARG A 68 19.47 7.97 -22.06
CA ARG A 68 19.41 9.22 -22.83
C ARG A 68 20.54 10.22 -22.52
N ARG A 69 21.12 10.14 -21.33
CA ARG A 69 22.23 11.01 -20.89
C ARG A 69 23.60 10.33 -21.02
N GLU A 70 23.64 9.12 -21.57
CA GLU A 70 24.86 8.32 -21.73
C GLU A 70 25.61 8.06 -20.40
N VAL A 71 24.87 7.93 -19.29
CA VAL A 71 25.44 7.67 -17.95
C VAL A 71 25.35 6.18 -17.64
N PHE A 72 26.48 5.46 -17.77
CA PHE A 72 26.54 4.00 -17.59
C PHE A 72 27.37 3.55 -16.37
N ASP A 73 28.28 4.37 -15.85
CA ASP A 73 29.16 4.03 -14.70
C ASP A 73 28.47 4.14 -13.32
N LYS A 74 27.14 4.01 -13.27
CA LYS A 74 26.38 4.06 -12.02
C LYS A 74 25.97 2.66 -11.58
N SER A 75 25.78 2.51 -10.27
CA SER A 75 25.19 1.31 -9.65
C SER A 75 23.92 0.86 -10.36
N PRO A 76 23.62 -0.46 -10.40
CA PRO A 76 22.42 -0.99 -11.03
C PRO A 76 21.16 -0.31 -10.47
N VAL A 77 20.16 -0.11 -11.33
CA VAL A 77 18.85 0.38 -10.92
C VAL A 77 18.10 -0.79 -10.29
N ILE A 78 17.74 -0.66 -9.02
CA ILE A 78 16.96 -1.62 -8.25
C ILE A 78 15.79 -0.89 -7.59
N ILE A 79 14.79 -1.64 -7.16
CA ILE A 79 13.74 -1.11 -6.28
C ILE A 79 14.31 -1.02 -4.87
N ASP A 80 14.72 0.18 -4.50
CA ASP A 80 15.19 0.55 -3.16
C ASP A 80 14.13 1.36 -2.38
N GLN A 81 14.49 1.81 -1.18
CA GLN A 81 13.57 2.56 -0.33
C GLN A 81 13.12 3.88 -0.97
N ALA A 82 14.02 4.59 -1.68
CA ALA A 82 13.68 5.87 -2.30
C ALA A 82 12.65 5.70 -3.44
N VAL A 83 12.77 4.61 -4.20
CA VAL A 83 11.76 4.24 -5.20
C VAL A 83 10.41 3.97 -4.53
N LEU A 84 10.40 3.16 -3.48
CA LEU A 84 9.16 2.83 -2.76
C LEU A 84 8.52 4.08 -2.14
N ASP A 85 9.27 4.93 -1.46
CA ASP A 85 8.78 6.15 -0.82
C ASP A 85 8.11 7.09 -1.82
N THR A 86 8.73 7.24 -3.01
CA THR A 86 8.14 8.03 -4.10
C THR A 86 6.79 7.45 -4.52
N VAL A 87 6.73 6.14 -4.74
CA VAL A 87 5.51 5.45 -5.17
C VAL A 87 4.41 5.53 -4.11
N LEU A 88 4.75 5.35 -2.83
CA LEU A 88 3.80 5.47 -1.73
C LEU A 88 3.28 6.89 -1.59
N THR A 89 4.13 7.91 -1.78
CA THR A 89 3.72 9.32 -1.79
C THR A 89 2.72 9.59 -2.93
N ASP A 90 3.01 9.14 -4.15
CA ASP A 90 2.12 9.31 -5.30
C ASP A 90 0.78 8.59 -5.08
N LEU A 91 0.80 7.40 -4.45
CA LEU A 91 -0.41 6.67 -4.08
C LEU A 91 -1.22 7.40 -2.99
N GLN A 92 -0.57 7.95 -1.96
CA GLN A 92 -1.24 8.74 -0.94
C GLN A 92 -1.95 9.96 -1.53
N ILE A 93 -1.28 10.68 -2.44
CA ILE A 93 -1.88 11.81 -3.17
C ILE A 93 -3.10 11.33 -3.97
N SER A 94 -2.96 10.23 -4.71
CA SER A 94 -4.05 9.64 -5.49
C SER A 94 -5.24 9.24 -4.60
N TYR A 95 -4.99 8.72 -3.40
CA TYR A 95 -6.02 8.42 -2.42
C TYR A 95 -6.67 9.71 -1.90
N ALA A 96 -5.90 10.76 -1.62
CA ALA A 96 -6.39 12.02 -1.06
C ALA A 96 -7.28 12.82 -2.03
N GLU A 97 -6.95 12.82 -3.33
CA GLU A 97 -7.63 13.63 -4.35
C GLU A 97 -9.17 13.61 -4.32
N PRO A 98 -9.85 12.45 -4.23
CA PRO A 98 -11.31 12.38 -4.20
C PRO A 98 -11.94 12.43 -2.79
N LEU A 99 -11.15 12.62 -1.73
CA LEU A 99 -11.63 12.65 -0.35
C LEU A 99 -12.05 14.07 0.05
N GLY A 100 -13.23 14.17 0.65
CA GLY A 100 -13.68 15.36 1.37
C GLY A 100 -13.60 15.16 2.89
N GLN A 101 -13.91 16.22 3.65
CA GLN A 101 -13.89 16.21 5.12
C GLN A 101 -14.74 15.07 5.72
N VAL A 102 -15.92 14.82 5.16
CA VAL A 102 -16.83 13.76 5.62
C VAL A 102 -16.18 12.37 5.48
N ASP A 103 -15.33 12.18 4.47
CA ASP A 103 -14.67 10.90 4.25
C ASP A 103 -13.55 10.66 5.25
N PHE A 104 -12.77 11.68 5.57
CA PHE A 104 -11.77 11.59 6.63
C PHE A 104 -12.39 11.20 7.98
N GLU A 105 -13.55 11.77 8.31
CA GLU A 105 -14.30 11.42 9.51
C GLU A 105 -14.82 9.98 9.47
N LEU A 106 -15.35 9.54 8.32
CA LEU A 106 -15.81 8.15 8.12
C LEU A 106 -14.65 7.15 8.24
N LEU A 107 -13.51 7.42 7.59
CA LEU A 107 -12.32 6.58 7.64
C LEU A 107 -11.76 6.49 9.08
N LYS A 108 -11.69 7.62 9.79
CA LYS A 108 -11.32 7.64 11.21
C LYS A 108 -12.26 6.78 12.05
N LEU A 109 -13.57 6.90 11.81
CA LEU A 109 -14.56 6.12 12.55
C LEU A 109 -14.42 4.61 12.31
N ILE A 110 -14.20 4.22 11.05
CA ILE A 110 -13.97 2.82 10.67
C ILE A 110 -12.71 2.30 11.36
N TYR A 111 -11.64 3.08 11.35
CA TYR A 111 -10.39 2.73 12.02
C TYR A 111 -10.57 2.50 13.53
N GLU A 112 -11.31 3.37 14.20
CA GLU A 112 -11.54 3.27 15.65
C GLU A 112 -12.47 2.11 16.04
N ARG A 113 -13.48 1.83 15.20
CA ARG A 113 -14.57 0.88 15.51
C ARG A 113 -14.45 -0.48 14.83
N PHE A 114 -13.58 -0.62 13.83
CA PHE A 114 -13.44 -1.79 12.96
C PHE A 114 -14.73 -2.23 12.24
N LYS A 115 -15.71 -1.32 12.16
CA LYS A 115 -17.00 -1.51 11.50
C LYS A 115 -17.55 -0.18 10.99
N PRO A 116 -18.21 -0.17 9.82
CA PRO A 116 -18.99 0.99 9.40
C PRO A 116 -20.24 1.13 10.28
N GLN A 117 -20.82 2.33 10.30
CA GLN A 117 -22.13 2.55 10.92
C GLN A 117 -23.25 1.90 10.13
N ASP A 118 -23.14 1.94 8.80
CA ASP A 118 -24.08 1.39 7.84
C ASP A 118 -23.29 0.74 6.70
N VAL A 119 -23.49 -0.57 6.51
CA VAL A 119 -22.83 -1.37 5.47
C VAL A 119 -23.45 -1.18 4.08
N GLU A 120 -24.69 -0.67 4.01
CA GLU A 120 -25.40 -0.41 2.74
C GLU A 120 -25.16 1.02 2.24
N ASN A 121 -24.49 1.85 3.04
CA ASN A 121 -24.14 3.21 2.66
C ASN A 121 -23.26 3.23 1.41
N GLN A 122 -23.73 3.91 0.35
CA GLN A 122 -23.02 3.95 -0.94
C GLN A 122 -21.59 4.50 -0.81
N ARG A 123 -21.37 5.53 0.02
CA ARG A 123 -20.02 6.12 0.18
C ARG A 123 -19.07 5.14 0.85
N PHE A 124 -19.53 4.38 1.84
CA PHE A 124 -18.75 3.29 2.42
C PHE A 124 -18.40 2.22 1.38
N LEU A 125 -19.36 1.79 0.55
CA LEU A 125 -19.12 0.82 -0.51
C LEU A 125 -18.12 1.35 -1.55
N ASP A 126 -18.18 2.64 -1.89
CA ASP A 126 -17.22 3.28 -2.79
C ASP A 126 -15.80 3.25 -2.19
N LEU A 127 -15.65 3.56 -0.91
CA LEU A 127 -14.37 3.50 -0.19
C LEU A 127 -13.84 2.06 -0.08
N LEU A 128 -14.72 1.08 0.11
CA LEU A 128 -14.36 -0.34 0.14
C LEU A 128 -13.88 -0.84 -1.23
N HIS A 129 -14.62 -0.53 -2.30
CA HIS A 129 -14.23 -0.90 -3.67
C HIS A 129 -12.96 -0.18 -4.13
N GLY A 130 -12.78 1.07 -3.69
CA GLY A 130 -11.61 1.89 -3.96
C GLY A 130 -10.37 1.51 -3.15
N LEU A 131 -10.42 0.47 -2.31
CA LEU A 131 -9.33 0.03 -1.43
C LEU A 131 -8.88 1.08 -0.39
N TYR A 132 -9.76 2.01 -0.02
CA TYR A 132 -9.52 2.88 1.14
C TYR A 132 -9.71 2.12 2.45
N VAL A 133 -10.76 1.30 2.44
CA VAL A 133 -11.12 0.40 3.54
C VAL A 133 -10.92 -1.03 3.03
N LEU A 134 -10.39 -1.87 3.89
CA LEU A 134 -10.16 -3.28 3.65
C LEU A 134 -11.08 -4.13 4.52
N GLU A 135 -11.66 -5.17 3.93
CA GLU A 135 -12.50 -6.13 4.61
C GLU A 135 -11.73 -7.41 4.94
N TYR A 136 -11.81 -7.85 6.19
CA TYR A 136 -11.17 -9.06 6.67
C TYR A 136 -12.21 -10.06 7.17
N ARG A 137 -12.02 -11.32 6.76
CA ARG A 137 -12.92 -12.45 7.07
C ARG A 137 -12.14 -13.58 7.74
N ASN A 138 -11.76 -13.40 9.00
CA ASN A 138 -11.01 -14.39 9.79
C ASN A 138 -11.80 -14.81 11.06
N ALA A 139 -12.86 -15.61 10.85
CA ALA A 139 -13.89 -16.00 11.83
C ALA A 139 -14.85 -14.88 12.26
N VAL A 140 -14.43 -13.61 12.16
CA VAL A 140 -15.28 -12.43 12.33
C VAL A 140 -15.11 -11.52 11.11
N LEU A 141 -16.18 -10.86 10.70
CA LEU A 141 -16.15 -9.81 9.69
C LEU A 141 -15.77 -8.47 10.34
N TRP A 142 -14.68 -7.87 9.90
CA TRP A 142 -14.23 -6.56 10.36
C TRP A 142 -13.55 -5.78 9.24
N TYR A 143 -13.42 -4.48 9.46
CA TYR A 143 -12.87 -3.54 8.49
C TYR A 143 -11.71 -2.77 9.10
N ASP A 144 -10.72 -2.43 8.30
CA ASP A 144 -9.63 -1.52 8.68
C ASP A 144 -9.24 -0.66 7.49
N LEU A 145 -8.37 0.31 7.70
CA LEU A 145 -7.83 1.12 6.62
C LEU A 145 -6.79 0.34 5.82
N ASN A 146 -6.71 0.65 4.53
CA ASN A 146 -5.52 0.33 3.76
C ASN A 146 -4.31 1.03 4.40
N PRO A 147 -3.16 0.35 4.59
CA PRO A 147 -1.99 0.94 5.22
C PRO A 147 -1.53 2.27 4.59
N ILE A 148 -1.65 2.43 3.28
CA ILE A 148 -1.30 3.69 2.59
C ILE A 148 -2.27 4.81 2.99
N VAL A 149 -3.55 4.49 3.14
CA VAL A 149 -4.59 5.43 3.60
C VAL A 149 -4.45 5.73 5.10
N PHE A 150 -4.03 4.76 5.90
CA PHE A 150 -3.67 5.01 7.30
C PHE A 150 -2.57 6.06 7.42
N ASP A 151 -1.48 5.91 6.65
CA ASP A 151 -0.38 6.88 6.65
C ASP A 151 -0.86 8.27 6.21
N LEU A 152 -1.73 8.34 5.19
CA LEU A 152 -2.36 9.59 4.75
C LEU A 152 -3.13 10.26 5.91
N LEU A 153 -3.94 9.51 6.66
CA LEU A 153 -4.69 10.06 7.79
C LEU A 153 -3.78 10.52 8.94
N VAL A 154 -2.63 9.89 9.14
CA VAL A 154 -1.60 10.35 10.09
C VAL A 154 -0.97 11.65 9.60
N GLN A 155 -0.62 11.75 8.31
CA GLN A 155 -0.06 12.96 7.71
C GLN A 155 -1.00 14.16 7.80
N GLU A 156 -2.31 13.94 7.61
CA GLU A 156 -3.36 14.95 7.74
C GLU A 156 -3.72 15.29 9.20
N GLY A 157 -3.08 14.65 10.19
CA GLY A 157 -3.34 14.88 11.62
C GLY A 157 -4.70 14.39 12.10
N VAL A 158 -5.38 13.54 11.31
CA VAL A 158 -6.68 12.94 11.63
C VAL A 158 -6.53 11.79 12.62
N LEU A 159 -5.47 11.00 12.44
CA LEU A 159 -5.03 9.90 13.30
C LEU A 159 -3.67 10.21 13.93
N ALA A 160 -3.39 9.54 15.04
CA ALA A 160 -2.12 9.61 15.78
C ALA A 160 -1.35 8.30 15.66
#